data_AF-A0A3A8SGZ3-F1
#
_entry.id   AF-A0A3A8SGZ3-F1
#
_cell.length_a   1.000
_cell.length_b   1.000
_cell.length_c   1.000
_cell.angle_alpha   90.00
_cell.angle_beta   90.00
_cell.angle_gamma   90.00
#
_symmetry.space_group_name_H-M   'P 1'
#
loop_
_entity.id
_entity.type
_entity.pdbx_description
1 polymer ?
#
loop_
_entity_poly.entity_id
_entity_poly.type
_entity_poly.pdbx_seq_one_letter_code
_entity_poly.pdbx_strand_id
1 'polypeptide(L)'
;MMKLYFAQHTRATRPRWLLEELGVPYELVPVDLLQREHKSPEYLRVHPMGSMPALEDDGHAVFESAAILLHVADKFPDKGF
;
A
#
# COMPACT_ATOMS: atom_id res chain seq x y z
N MET A 1 -9.39 4.81 -7.06
CA MET A 1 -8.77 3.52 -7.37
C MET A 1 -7.64 3.30 -6.37
N MET A 2 -7.56 2.13 -5.75
CA MET A 2 -6.49 1.82 -4.79
C MET A 2 -5.21 1.41 -5.53
N LYS A 3 -4.07 1.93 -5.10
CA LYS A 3 -2.72 1.52 -5.53
C LYS A 3 -1.89 1.14 -4.33
N LEU A 4 -1.43 -0.10 -4.27
CA LEU A 4 -0.49 -0.55 -3.25
C LEU A 4 0.92 -0.50 -3.80
N TYR A 5 1.76 0.35 -3.22
CA TYR A 5 3.18 0.34 -3.51
C TYR A 5 3.83 -0.82 -2.77
N PHE A 6 4.49 -1.71 -3.51
CA PHE A 6 4.92 -3.01 -3.00
C PHE A 6 6.37 -3.32 -3.33
N ALA A 7 7.08 -3.81 -2.32
CA ALA A 7 8.38 -4.45 -2.44
C ALA A 7 8.41 -5.70 -1.57
N GLN A 8 9.05 -6.76 -2.07
CA GLN A 8 9.24 -8.00 -1.32
C GLN A 8 10.05 -7.76 -0.04
N HIS A 9 9.83 -8.60 0.97
CA HIS A 9 10.49 -8.53 2.28
C HIS A 9 10.25 -7.22 3.05
N THR A 10 9.13 -6.54 2.78
CA THR A 10 8.69 -5.36 3.54
C THR A 10 7.37 -5.60 4.26
N ARG A 11 6.95 -4.63 5.07
CA ARG A 11 5.63 -4.61 5.71
C ARG A 11 4.47 -4.43 4.71
N ALA A 12 4.74 -4.21 3.41
CA ALA A 12 3.72 -4.16 2.35
C ALA A 12 3.06 -5.50 2.05
N THR A 13 3.65 -6.62 2.49
CA THR A 13 3.00 -7.94 2.40
C THR A 13 1.69 -8.00 3.18
N ARG A 14 1.58 -7.29 4.31
CA ARG A 14 0.36 -7.26 5.13
C ARG A 14 -0.86 -6.68 4.40
N PRO A 15 -0.82 -5.42 3.92
CA PRO A 15 -1.93 -4.85 3.17
C PRO A 15 -2.16 -5.58 1.85
N ARG A 16 -1.11 -6.11 1.20
CA ARG A 16 -1.28 -6.96 0.02
C ARG A 16 -2.14 -8.18 0.35
N TRP A 17 -1.81 -8.91 1.41
CA TRP A 17 -2.56 -10.10 1.79
C TRP A 17 -4.03 -9.77 2.08
N LEU A 18 -4.32 -8.69 2.83
CA LEU A 18 -5.70 -8.30 3.09
C LEU A 18 -6.46 -7.94 1.79
N LEU A 19 -5.85 -7.18 0.88
CA LEU A 19 -6.50 -6.82 -0.39
C LEU A 19 -6.82 -8.04 -1.25
N GLU A 20 -5.91 -9.03 -1.29
CA GLU A 20 -6.15 -10.31 -1.97
C GLU A 20 -7.26 -11.12 -1.27
N GLU A 21 -7.25 -11.20 0.06
CA GLU A 21 -8.25 -11.94 0.85
C GLU A 21 -9.66 -11.38 0.64
N LEU A 22 -9.81 -10.05 0.62
CA LEU A 22 -11.09 -9.38 0.39
C LEU A 22 -11.53 -9.43 -1.09
N GLY A 23 -10.64 -9.85 -2.01
CA GLY A 23 -10.92 -9.90 -3.44
C GLY A 23 -11.35 -8.55 -4.02
N VAL A 24 -10.74 -7.46 -3.55
CA VAL A 24 -11.07 -6.09 -3.98
C VAL A 24 -10.10 -5.61 -5.07
N PRO A 25 -10.57 -4.79 -6.04
CA PRO A 25 -9.72 -4.32 -7.11
C PRO A 25 -8.69 -3.30 -6.59
N TYR A 26 -7.42 -3.52 -6.92
CA TYR A 26 -6.34 -2.59 -6.65
C TYR A 26 -5.22 -2.75 -7.68
N GLU A 27 -4.40 -1.72 -7.86
CA GLU A 27 -3.18 -1.77 -8.65
C GLU A 27 -1.99 -2.08 -7.74
N LEU A 28 -1.16 -3.06 -8.12
CA LEU A 28 0.09 -3.35 -7.42
C LEU A 28 1.23 -2.59 -8.13
N VAL A 29 1.78 -1.57 -7.48
CA VAL A 29 2.88 -0.76 -8.01
C VAL A 29 4.21 -1.29 -7.46
N PRO A 30 5.05 -1.97 -8.26
CA PRO A 30 6.33 -2.47 -7.78
C PRO A 30 7.29 -1.31 -7.47
N VAL A 31 8.06 -1.46 -6.40
CA VAL A 31 9.13 -0.52 -6.01
C VAL A 31 10.43 -1.29 -5.82
N ASP A 32 11.44 -0.99 -6.63
CA ASP A 32 12.77 -1.59 -6.52
C ASP A 32 13.58 -0.92 -5.39
N LEU A 33 13.76 -1.65 -4.29
CA LEU A 33 14.54 -1.16 -3.15
C LEU A 33 16.06 -1.19 -3.40
N LEU A 34 16.55 -2.09 -4.25
CA LEU A 34 17.97 -2.19 -4.62
C LEU A 34 18.39 -0.98 -5.45
N GLN A 35 17.53 -0.54 -6.37
CA GLN A 35 17.71 0.71 -7.13
C GLN A 35 17.30 1.97 -6.35
N ARG A 36 16.89 1.82 -5.10
CA ARG A 36 16.46 2.91 -4.21
C ARG A 36 15.28 3.72 -4.75
N GLU A 37 14.36 3.10 -5.49
CA GLU A 37 13.18 3.78 -6.03
C GLU A 37 12.28 4.36 -4.94
N HIS A 38 12.26 3.75 -3.75
CA HIS A 38 11.60 4.28 -2.55
C HIS A 38 12.15 5.64 -2.07
N LYS A 39 13.26 6.11 -2.64
CA LYS A 39 13.84 7.45 -2.40
C LYS A 39 13.76 8.36 -3.63
N SER A 40 13.20 7.89 -4.73
CA SER A 40 12.98 8.71 -5.93
C SER A 40 12.02 9.86 -5.64
N PRO A 41 12.15 11.01 -6.34
CA PRO A 41 11.17 12.09 -6.25
C PRO A 41 9.73 11.60 -6.51
N GLU A 42 9.56 10.62 -7.38
CA GLU A 42 8.28 10.01 -7.74
C GLU A 42 7.64 9.33 -6.53
N TYR A 43 8.38 8.46 -5.84
CA TYR A 43 7.88 7.77 -4.66
C TYR A 43 7.73 8.70 -3.45
N LEU A 44 8.61 9.70 -3.30
CA LEU A 44 8.55 10.65 -2.18
C LEU A 44 7.32 11.56 -2.25
N ARG A 45 6.73 11.78 -3.43
CA ARG A 45 5.41 12.44 -3.58
C ARG A 45 4.28 11.60 -2.98
N VAL A 46 4.45 10.28 -2.93
CA VAL A 46 3.49 9.34 -2.33
C VAL A 46 3.76 9.24 -0.83
N HIS A 47 4.99 8.86 -0.44
CA HIS A 47 5.38 8.71 0.97
C HIS A 47 6.61 9.60 1.28
N PRO A 48 6.43 10.72 2.01
CA PRO A 48 7.50 11.71 2.23
C PRO A 48 8.77 11.18 2.92
N MET A 49 8.63 10.15 3.77
CA MET A 49 9.77 9.50 4.45
C MET A 49 10.47 8.45 3.57
N GLY A 50 9.87 8.10 2.43
CA GLY A 50 10.36 7.06 1.54
C GLY A 50 10.44 5.70 2.23
N SER A 51 9.45 5.36 3.06
CA SER A 51 9.35 4.06 3.73
C SER A 51 8.23 3.22 3.12
N MET A 52 8.23 1.92 3.43
CA MET A 52 7.19 0.98 3.01
C MET A 52 6.41 0.49 4.24
N PRO A 53 5.10 0.23 4.11
CA PRO A 53 4.26 0.37 2.91
C PRO A 53 3.68 1.77 2.68
N ALA A 54 3.14 1.99 1.48
CA ALA A 54 2.22 3.07 1.16
C ALA A 54 1.04 2.53 0.33
N LEU A 55 -0.18 2.93 0.69
CA LEU A 55 -1.39 2.74 -0.12
C LEU A 55 -1.83 4.12 -0.60
N GLU A 56 -2.12 4.28 -1.89
CA GLU A 56 -2.88 5.42 -2.38
C GLU A 56 -4.32 4.97 -2.61
N ASP A 57 -5.28 5.71 -2.08
CA ASP A 57 -6.70 5.45 -2.26
C ASP A 57 -7.40 6.73 -2.73
N ASP A 58 -7.84 6.76 -3.99
CA ASP A 58 -8.50 7.92 -4.59
C ASP A 58 -7.68 9.22 -4.43
N GLY A 59 -6.34 9.11 -4.62
CA GLY A 59 -5.40 10.23 -4.50
C GLY A 59 -4.95 10.56 -3.07
N HIS A 60 -5.45 9.84 -2.06
CA HIS A 60 -5.06 10.02 -0.66
C HIS A 60 -4.07 8.94 -0.24
N ALA A 61 -2.90 9.35 0.27
CA ALA A 61 -1.89 8.42 0.72
C ALA A 61 -2.14 8.00 2.18
N VAL A 62 -2.10 6.69 2.42
CA VAL A 62 -2.19 6.05 3.73
C VAL A 62 -0.88 5.30 3.99
N PHE A 63 -0.26 5.61 5.12
CA PHE A 63 1.01 5.03 5.57
C PHE A 63 0.78 4.15 6.79
N GLU A 64 1.85 3.48 7.23
CA GLU A 64 1.82 2.54 8.34
C GLU A 64 0.92 1.33 8.06
N SER A 65 1.53 0.17 7.89
CA SER A 65 0.82 -1.08 7.59
C SER A 65 -0.41 -1.37 8.46
N ALA A 66 -0.43 -1.04 9.76
CA ALA A 66 -1.61 -1.27 10.60
C ALA A 66 -2.75 -0.30 10.27
N ALA A 67 -2.44 0.98 10.02
CA ALA A 67 -3.43 1.97 9.61
C ALA A 67 -3.96 1.66 8.20
N ILE A 68 -3.13 1.17 7.28
CA ILE A 68 -3.59 0.69 5.97
C ILE A 68 -4.58 -0.47 6.12
N LEU A 69 -4.31 -1.43 7.02
CA LEU A 69 -5.24 -2.55 7.25
C LEU A 69 -6.59 -2.07 7.79
N LEU A 70 -6.58 -1.16 8.77
CA LEU A 70 -7.80 -0.56 9.31
C LEU A 70 -8.57 0.22 8.24
N HIS A 71 -7.88 1.04 7.45
CA HIS A 71 -8.48 1.80 6.33
C HIS A 71 -9.18 0.89 5.32
N VAL A 72 -8.53 -0.21 4.93
CA VAL A 72 -9.10 -1.17 3.98
C VAL A 72 -10.28 -1.92 4.61
N ALA A 73 -10.20 -2.30 5.89
CA ALA A 73 -11.31 -2.94 6.60
C ALA A 73 -12.53 -2.02 6.69
N ASP A 74 -12.33 -0.76 7.06
CA ASP A 74 -13.40 0.26 7.15
C ASP A 74 -14.02 0.56 5.78
N LYS A 75 -13.23 0.51 4.70
CA LYS A 75 -13.72 0.73 3.33
C LYS A 75 -14.56 -0.44 2.80
N PHE A 76 -14.34 -1.65 3.30
CA PHE A 76 -15.03 -2.87 2.84
C PHE A 76 -15.62 -3.65 4.03
N PRO A 77 -16.57 -3.08 4.78
CA PRO A 77 -17.11 -3.70 5.99
C PRO A 77 -17.81 -5.04 5.71
N ASP A 78 -18.35 -5.23 4.51
CA ASP A 78 -19.13 -6.42 4.12
C ASP A 78 -18.29 -7.53 3.48
N LYS A 79 -16.96 -7.35 3.36
CA LYS A 79 -16.06 -8.29 2.65
C LYS A 79 -15.14 -9.08 3.58
N GLY A 80 -15.07 -8.73 4.86
CA GLY A 80 -14.33 -9.46 5.89
C GLY A 80 -15.12 -10.62 6.49
N PHE A 81 -14.45 -11.40 7.36
CA PHE A 81 -15.09 -12.46 8.15
C PHE A 81 -16.02 -11.92 9.22
#